data_AF-A0A2N9MJ27-F1
#
_entry.id   AF-A0A2N9MJ27-F1
#
_cell.length_a   1.000
_cell.length_b   1.000
_cell.length_c   1.000
_cell.angle_alpha   90.00
_cell.angle_beta   90.00
_cell.angle_gamma   90.00
#
_symmetry.space_group_name_H-M   'P 1'
#
loop_
_entity.id
_entity.type
_entity.pdbx_description
1 polymer ?
#
loop_
_entity_poly.entity_id
_entity_poly.type
_entity_poly.pdbx_seq_one_letter_code
_entity_poly.pdbx_strand_id
1 'polypeptide(L)'
;MKRYLDLLADARTRVRELAPWDLRERLAREKDLLLLDVREPQEFAALRIPGSCNVPRGILEAACEWDFEETDPVLVTGRDRPIVVICRSGYRSLLAADVMQQLGFARVVSLRAGLKGWNDFDQRLVDAAGEPVDADLAETLLASKVRVDQRRPRGS
;
A
#
# COMPACT_ATOMS: atom_id res chain seq x y z
N MET A 1 24.98 3.05 -10.82
CA MET A 1 23.69 3.72 -10.55
C MET A 1 22.64 2.65 -10.27
N LYS A 2 21.86 2.75 -9.20
CA LYS A 2 20.75 1.82 -8.92
C LYS A 2 19.58 2.10 -9.87
N ARG A 3 18.93 1.07 -10.40
CA ARG A 3 17.67 1.14 -11.15
C ARG A 3 16.49 0.83 -10.22
N TYR A 4 15.26 1.02 -10.72
CA TYR A 4 14.04 0.80 -9.95
C TYR A 4 13.95 -0.59 -9.30
N LEU A 5 14.27 -1.66 -10.04
CA LEU A 5 14.26 -3.02 -9.49
C LEU A 5 15.33 -3.22 -8.41
N ASP A 6 16.46 -2.51 -8.51
CA ASP A 6 17.52 -2.57 -7.51
C ASP A 6 17.07 -1.89 -6.20
N LEU A 7 16.30 -0.79 -6.29
CA LEU A 7 15.70 -0.13 -5.12
C LEU A 7 14.68 -1.05 -4.43
N LEU A 8 13.84 -1.76 -5.20
CA LEU A 8 12.89 -2.72 -4.64
C LEU A 8 13.62 -3.90 -3.99
N ALA A 9 14.66 -4.44 -4.62
CA ALA A 9 15.44 -5.55 -4.06
C ALA A 9 16.10 -5.14 -2.73
N ASP A 10 16.68 -3.94 -2.70
CA ASP A 10 17.28 -3.37 -1.51
C ASP A 10 16.25 -3.17 -0.37
N ALA A 11 15.10 -2.56 -0.65
CA ALA A 11 14.04 -2.36 0.34
C ALA A 11 13.51 -3.70 0.92
N ARG A 12 13.43 -4.78 0.13
CA ARG A 12 13.04 -6.12 0.64
C ARG A 12 13.99 -6.69 1.68
N THR A 13 15.23 -6.21 1.75
CA THR A 13 16.18 -6.66 2.78
C THR A 13 15.87 -6.09 4.17
N ARG A 14 15.08 -5.00 4.24
CA ARG A 14 14.75 -4.27 5.47
C ARG A 14 13.28 -4.37 5.84
N VAL A 15 12.41 -4.32 4.83
CA VAL A 15 10.96 -4.32 5.01
C VAL A 15 10.40 -5.74 4.96
N ARG A 16 9.67 -6.12 6.00
CA ARG A 16 8.88 -7.35 6.00
C ARG A 16 7.65 -7.20 5.11
N GLU A 17 7.37 -8.21 4.31
CA GLU A 17 6.14 -8.31 3.52
C GLU A 17 5.15 -9.25 4.22
N LEU A 18 3.89 -8.82 4.37
CA LEU A 18 2.79 -9.60 4.95
C LEU A 18 1.96 -10.20 3.81
N ALA A 19 1.61 -11.48 3.88
CA ALA A 19 0.74 -12.07 2.89
C ALA A 19 -0.73 -11.65 3.08
N PRO A 20 -1.57 -11.65 2.01
CA PRO A 20 -2.97 -11.26 2.13
C PRO A 20 -3.78 -12.09 3.14
N TRP A 21 -3.57 -13.41 3.20
CA TRP A 21 -4.27 -14.27 4.15
C TRP A 21 -3.87 -13.98 5.61
N ASP A 22 -2.60 -13.67 5.86
CA ASP A 22 -2.11 -13.28 7.19
C ASP A 22 -2.71 -11.93 7.63
N LEU A 23 -2.87 -10.99 6.70
CA LEU A 23 -3.53 -9.71 6.98
C LEU A 23 -4.98 -9.90 7.43
N ARG A 24 -5.73 -10.79 6.76
CA ARG A 24 -7.10 -11.12 7.17
C ARG A 24 -7.17 -11.64 8.60
N GLU A 25 -6.25 -12.53 8.98
CA GLU A 25 -6.18 -13.05 10.34
C GLU A 25 -5.80 -11.97 11.36
N ARG A 26 -4.87 -11.08 11.01
CA ARG A 26 -4.50 -9.96 11.87
C ARG A 26 -5.65 -8.97 12.08
N LEU A 27 -6.41 -8.66 11.05
CA LEU A 27 -7.58 -7.77 11.18
C LEU A 27 -8.63 -8.32 12.17
N ALA A 28 -8.73 -9.64 12.30
CA ALA A 28 -9.62 -10.27 13.28
C ALA A 28 -9.10 -10.21 14.73
N ARG A 29 -7.79 -9.99 14.94
CA ARG A 29 -7.12 -10.10 16.25
C ARG A 29 -6.56 -8.78 16.79
N GLU A 30 -5.99 -7.96 15.90
CA GLU A 30 -5.26 -6.73 16.24
C GLU A 30 -6.14 -5.50 15.98
N LYS A 31 -6.84 -5.02 17.01
CA LYS A 31 -7.75 -3.86 16.90
C LYS A 31 -7.03 -2.55 16.57
N ASP A 32 -5.76 -2.43 16.95
CA ASP A 32 -4.97 -1.20 16.77
C ASP A 32 -4.24 -1.12 15.42
N LEU A 33 -4.35 -2.17 14.58
CA LEU A 33 -3.73 -2.27 13.27
C LEU A 33 -4.20 -1.14 12.35
N LEU A 34 -3.24 -0.35 11.87
CA LEU A 34 -3.49 0.69 10.88
C LEU A 34 -3.28 0.11 9.47
N LEU A 35 -4.27 0.30 8.61
CA LEU A 35 -4.18 0.01 7.18
C LEU A 35 -3.95 1.32 6.43
N LEU A 36 -2.76 1.48 5.87
CA LEU A 36 -2.35 2.71 5.19
C LEU A 36 -2.26 2.47 3.68
N ASP A 37 -3.19 3.00 2.91
CA ASP A 37 -3.15 2.94 1.46
C ASP A 37 -2.39 4.15 0.87
N VAL A 38 -1.28 3.88 0.19
CA VAL A 38 -0.40 4.92 -0.39
C VAL A 38 -0.63 5.16 -1.88
N ARG A 39 -1.75 4.67 -2.42
CA ARG A 39 -2.17 4.98 -3.80
C ARG A 39 -2.72 6.40 -3.90
N GLU A 40 -2.91 6.84 -5.14
CA GLU A 40 -3.55 8.12 -5.41
C GLU A 40 -5.02 8.12 -4.93
N PRO A 41 -5.57 9.28 -4.53
CA PRO A 41 -6.92 9.36 -3.96
C PRO A 41 -8.01 8.75 -4.86
N GLN A 42 -7.87 8.88 -6.19
CA GLN A 42 -8.82 8.32 -7.15
C GLN A 42 -8.72 6.79 -7.22
N GLU A 43 -7.52 6.22 -7.10
CA GLU A 43 -7.35 4.75 -7.00
C GLU A 43 -8.00 4.22 -5.71
N PHE A 44 -7.85 4.96 -4.60
CA PHE A 44 -8.42 4.62 -3.30
C PHE A 44 -9.95 4.75 -3.25
N ALA A 45 -10.50 5.80 -3.87
CA ALA A 45 -11.94 6.01 -3.98
C ALA A 45 -12.63 4.94 -4.84
N ALA A 46 -11.95 4.42 -5.86
CA ALA A 46 -12.51 3.40 -6.74
C ALA A 46 -12.64 2.03 -6.04
N LEU A 47 -11.65 1.63 -5.24
CA LEU A 47 -11.66 0.38 -4.47
C LEU A 47 -10.60 0.42 -3.37
N ARG A 48 -10.87 -0.14 -2.20
CA ARG A 48 -9.95 -0.19 -1.04
C ARG A 48 -10.31 -1.31 -0.07
N ILE A 49 -9.40 -1.63 0.84
CA ILE A 49 -9.71 -2.52 1.97
C ILE A 49 -10.58 -1.76 2.98
N PRO A 50 -11.69 -2.32 3.48
CA PRO A 50 -12.50 -1.67 4.50
C PRO A 50 -11.68 -1.23 5.72
N GLY A 51 -11.88 0.01 6.16
CA GLY A 51 -11.17 0.57 7.32
C GLY A 51 -9.76 1.09 7.05
N SER A 52 -9.24 1.03 5.82
CA SER A 52 -7.99 1.71 5.47
C SER A 52 -8.14 3.23 5.38
N CYS A 53 -7.09 3.96 5.71
CA CYS A 53 -6.94 5.38 5.40
C CYS A 53 -6.06 5.57 4.15
N ASN A 54 -6.11 6.76 3.56
CA ASN A 54 -5.33 7.08 2.37
C ASN A 54 -4.37 8.24 2.63
N VAL A 55 -3.08 7.99 2.43
CA VAL A 55 -2.03 9.01 2.40
C VAL A 55 -1.16 8.71 1.17
N PRO A 56 -1.34 9.44 0.05
CA PRO A 56 -0.60 9.17 -1.19
C PRO A 56 0.91 9.16 -1.00
N ARG A 57 1.60 8.26 -1.71
CA ARG A 57 3.06 8.08 -1.58
C ARG A 57 3.85 9.39 -1.69
N GLY A 58 3.40 10.32 -2.53
CA GLY A 58 4.11 11.58 -2.81
C GLY A 58 4.13 12.58 -1.66
N ILE A 59 3.24 12.44 -0.67
CA ILE A 59 3.16 13.31 0.51
C ILE A 59 3.49 12.60 1.82
N LEU A 60 3.84 11.31 1.75
CA LEU A 60 3.93 10.43 2.90
C LEU A 60 4.90 10.94 3.98
N GLU A 61 6.07 11.42 3.56
CA GLU A 61 7.11 11.91 4.46
C GLU A 61 6.63 13.11 5.27
N ALA A 62 6.01 14.11 4.63
CA ALA A 62 5.46 15.30 5.28
C ALA A 62 4.25 14.94 6.16
N ALA A 63 3.39 14.02 5.70
CA ALA A 63 2.24 13.55 6.45
C ALA A 63 2.60 12.83 7.77
N CYS A 64 3.83 12.31 7.87
CA CYS A 64 4.34 11.64 9.07
C CYS A 64 4.92 12.60 10.13
N GLU A 65 4.97 13.91 9.86
CA GLU A 65 5.54 14.92 10.75
C GLU A 65 4.50 15.99 11.13
N TRP A 66 4.73 16.66 12.27
CA TRP A 66 3.98 17.86 12.66
C TRP A 66 4.46 19.09 11.88
N ASP A 67 3.60 20.11 11.81
CA ASP A 67 3.89 21.42 11.23
C ASP A 67 4.07 21.44 9.70
N PHE A 68 3.41 20.49 8.98
CA PHE A 68 3.30 20.48 7.52
C PHE A 68 1.83 20.56 7.08
N GLU A 69 1.58 21.04 5.86
CA GLU A 69 0.21 21.10 5.31
C GLU A 69 -0.40 19.71 5.16
N GLU A 70 0.44 18.71 4.86
CA GLU A 70 0.05 17.33 4.63
C GLU A 70 -0.02 16.48 5.90
N THR A 71 0.27 17.06 7.08
CA THR A 71 0.28 16.36 8.36
C THR A 71 -0.97 15.50 8.55
N ASP A 72 -0.78 14.20 8.78
CA ASP A 72 -1.82 13.27 9.19
C ASP A 72 -1.66 12.96 10.69
N PRO A 73 -2.51 13.50 11.58
CA PRO A 73 -2.39 13.29 13.03
C PRO A 73 -2.37 11.82 13.45
N VAL A 74 -3.04 10.92 12.70
CA VAL A 74 -3.06 9.48 12.97
C VAL A 74 -1.70 8.85 12.71
N LEU A 75 -0.98 9.32 11.68
CA LEU A 75 0.38 8.87 11.39
C LEU A 75 1.39 9.45 12.38
N VAL A 76 1.33 10.76 12.66
CA VAL A 76 2.30 11.39 13.56
C VAL A 76 2.25 10.79 14.96
N THR A 77 1.05 10.53 15.49
CA THR A 77 0.86 9.91 16.81
C THR A 77 0.95 8.37 16.77
N GLY A 78 1.04 7.78 15.58
CA GLY A 78 0.91 6.34 15.35
C GLY A 78 2.22 5.58 15.14
N ARG A 79 3.39 6.16 15.44
CA ARG A 79 4.70 5.56 15.12
C ARG A 79 4.95 4.17 15.70
N ASP A 80 4.38 3.89 16.87
CA ASP A 80 4.49 2.59 17.55
C ASP A 80 3.37 1.60 17.18
N ARG A 81 2.37 2.04 16.41
CA ARG A 81 1.25 1.18 15.99
C ARG A 81 1.73 0.15 14.96
N PRO A 82 1.14 -1.06 14.92
CA PRO A 82 1.32 -1.92 13.77
C PRO A 82 0.68 -1.27 12.54
N ILE A 83 1.45 -1.14 11.46
CA ILE A 83 0.99 -0.53 10.21
C ILE A 83 1.22 -1.53 9.07
N VAL A 84 0.19 -1.76 8.27
CA VAL A 84 0.29 -2.47 6.99
C VAL A 84 0.10 -1.46 5.88
N VAL A 85 1.15 -1.25 5.09
CA VAL A 85 1.15 -0.33 3.95
C VAL A 85 0.66 -1.06 2.71
N ILE A 86 -0.28 -0.44 2.01
CA ILE A 86 -1.02 -1.03 0.91
C ILE A 86 -0.81 -0.18 -0.33
N CYS A 87 -0.62 -0.86 -1.46
CA CYS A 87 -0.76 -0.22 -2.76
C CYS A 87 -1.37 -1.20 -3.76
N ARG A 88 -1.36 -0.88 -5.05
CA ARG A 88 -1.94 -1.74 -6.08
C ARG A 88 -1.27 -3.11 -6.18
N SER A 89 0.06 -3.16 -6.18
CA SER A 89 0.84 -4.36 -6.56
C SER A 89 2.01 -4.68 -5.62
N GLY A 90 2.10 -4.05 -4.45
CA GLY A 90 3.13 -4.28 -3.45
C GLY A 90 4.43 -3.48 -3.61
N TYR A 91 4.71 -2.89 -4.78
CA TYR A 91 5.98 -2.19 -5.01
C TYR A 91 6.03 -0.78 -4.39
N ARG A 92 4.97 0.03 -4.57
CA ARG A 92 4.90 1.36 -3.95
C ARG A 92 4.86 1.27 -2.41
N SER A 93 4.12 0.30 -1.88
CA SER A 93 4.01 0.08 -0.43
C SER A 93 5.32 -0.41 0.18
N LEU A 94 6.10 -1.21 -0.55
CA LEU A 94 7.44 -1.63 -0.10
C LEU A 94 8.37 -0.43 0.11
N LEU A 95 8.44 0.47 -0.88
CA LEU A 95 9.27 1.67 -0.77
C LEU A 95 8.73 2.69 0.25
N ALA A 96 7.41 2.79 0.39
CA ALA A 96 6.78 3.59 1.44
C ALA A 96 7.15 3.08 2.84
N ALA A 97 7.01 1.77 3.07
CA ALA A 97 7.35 1.14 4.33
C ALA A 97 8.84 1.29 4.68
N ASP A 98 9.74 1.19 3.68
CA ASP A 98 11.18 1.40 3.88
C ASP A 98 11.49 2.83 4.36
N VAL A 99 10.79 3.83 3.81
CA VAL A 99 10.92 5.22 4.27
C VAL A 99 10.28 5.42 5.64
N MET A 100 9.09 4.87 5.90
CA MET A 100 8.48 4.97 7.22
C MET A 100 9.36 4.36 8.32
N GLN A 101 10.05 3.24 8.04
CA GLN A 101 11.04 2.69 8.98
C GLN A 101 12.19 3.67 9.26
N GLN A 102 12.67 4.38 8.24
CA GLN A 102 13.70 5.43 8.41
C GLN A 102 13.18 6.64 9.21
N LEU A 103 11.88 6.94 9.09
CA LEU A 103 11.19 7.95 9.91
C LEU A 103 10.84 7.43 11.32
N GLY A 104 11.33 6.26 11.73
CA GLY A 104 11.18 5.77 13.10
C GLY A 104 9.88 5.01 13.38
N PHE A 105 9.11 4.62 12.36
CA PHE A 105 7.96 3.74 12.58
C PHE A 105 8.43 2.29 12.80
N ALA A 106 8.24 1.78 14.01
CA ALA A 106 8.85 0.52 14.45
C ALA A 106 8.18 -0.74 13.88
N ARG A 107 6.89 -0.68 13.56
CA ARG A 107 6.05 -1.85 13.23
C ARG A 107 5.37 -1.76 11.87
N VAL A 108 6.11 -1.32 10.86
CA VAL A 108 5.61 -1.19 9.49
C VAL A 108 5.95 -2.42 8.64
N VAL A 109 4.95 -2.92 7.92
CA VAL A 109 5.10 -3.99 6.92
C VAL A 109 4.41 -3.58 5.62
N SER A 110 4.87 -4.12 4.48
CA SER A 110 4.20 -3.95 3.19
C SER A 110 3.25 -5.12 2.92
N LEU A 111 2.05 -4.86 2.40
CA LEU A 111 1.17 -5.91 1.90
C LEU A 111 1.75 -6.51 0.61
N ARG A 112 2.16 -7.78 0.67
CA ARG A 112 2.72 -8.52 -0.46
C ARG A 112 1.70 -8.57 -1.59
N ALA A 113 2.15 -8.27 -2.82
CA ALA A 113 1.32 -8.16 -4.03
C ALA A 113 0.19 -7.11 -3.97
N GLY A 114 0.10 -6.31 -2.89
CA GLY A 114 -0.87 -5.23 -2.74
C GLY A 114 -2.33 -5.69 -2.87
N LEU A 115 -3.19 -4.78 -3.33
CA LEU A 115 -4.60 -5.06 -3.55
C LEU A 115 -4.87 -6.10 -4.64
N LYS A 116 -3.97 -6.24 -5.62
CA LYS A 116 -4.05 -7.36 -6.56
C LYS A 116 -4.01 -8.69 -5.81
N GLY A 117 -3.00 -8.89 -4.96
CA GLY A 117 -2.92 -10.09 -4.13
C GLY A 117 -4.14 -10.26 -3.23
N TRP A 118 -4.64 -9.18 -2.63
CA TRP A 118 -5.86 -9.23 -1.82
C TRP A 118 -7.09 -9.71 -2.61
N ASN A 119 -7.29 -9.16 -3.82
CA ASN A 119 -8.38 -9.55 -4.72
C ASN A 119 -8.25 -11.00 -5.22
N ASP A 120 -7.03 -11.44 -5.55
CA ASP A 120 -6.75 -12.81 -6.01
C ASP A 120 -7.10 -13.89 -4.95
N PHE A 121 -7.34 -13.50 -3.68
CA PHE A 121 -7.80 -14.37 -2.60
C PHE A 121 -9.28 -14.12 -2.21
N ASP A 122 -10.07 -13.53 -3.12
CA ASP A 122 -11.50 -13.24 -2.94
C ASP A 122 -11.81 -12.47 -1.64
N GLN A 123 -10.88 -11.59 -1.23
CA GLN A 123 -11.06 -10.79 -0.03
C GLN A 123 -11.85 -9.52 -0.33
N ARG A 124 -12.75 -9.16 0.59
CA ARG A 124 -13.67 -8.03 0.42
C ARG A 124 -12.92 -6.73 0.14
N LEU A 125 -13.35 -6.03 -0.90
CA LEU A 125 -13.00 -4.66 -1.24
C LEU A 125 -14.26 -3.80 -1.23
N VAL A 126 -14.11 -2.51 -0.95
CA VAL A 126 -15.21 -1.54 -0.95
C VAL A 126 -14.83 -0.28 -1.71
N ASP A 127 -15.83 0.43 -2.22
CA ASP A 127 -15.65 1.72 -2.87
C ASP A 127 -15.63 2.90 -1.87
N ALA A 128 -15.72 4.12 -2.40
CA ALA A 128 -15.79 5.35 -1.62
C ALA A 128 -17.01 5.42 -0.68
N ALA A 129 -18.14 4.83 -1.07
CA ALA A 129 -19.37 4.76 -0.28
C ALA A 129 -19.33 3.64 0.77
N GLY A 130 -18.35 2.74 0.69
CA GLY A 130 -18.25 1.57 1.57
C GLY A 130 -19.01 0.35 1.03
N GLU A 131 -19.52 0.44 -0.20
CA GLU A 131 -20.24 -0.63 -0.86
C GLU A 131 -19.26 -1.68 -1.40
N PRO A 132 -19.58 -2.98 -1.31
CA PRO A 132 -18.75 -4.03 -1.87
C PRO A 132 -18.50 -3.82 -3.37
N VAL A 133 -17.24 -3.95 -3.78
CA VAL A 133 -16.85 -3.95 -5.20
C VAL A 133 -16.84 -5.39 -5.70
N ASP A 134 -17.50 -5.64 -6.82
CA ASP A 134 -17.50 -6.94 -7.50
C ASP A 134 -16.08 -7.36 -7.93
N ALA A 135 -15.79 -8.65 -7.90
CA ALA A 135 -14.45 -9.19 -8.14
C ALA A 135 -13.96 -8.94 -9.58
N ASP A 136 -14.83 -9.03 -10.59
CA ASP A 136 -14.47 -8.80 -12.00
C ASP A 136 -14.18 -7.32 -12.25
N LEU A 137 -14.97 -6.44 -11.61
CA LEU A 137 -14.73 -5.01 -11.63
C LEU A 137 -13.41 -4.66 -10.92
N ALA A 138 -13.14 -5.26 -9.77
CA ALA A 138 -11.90 -5.06 -9.02
C ALA A 138 -10.68 -5.52 -9.83
N GLU A 139 -10.74 -6.69 -10.49
CA GLU A 139 -9.67 -7.16 -11.38
C GLU A 139 -9.41 -6.15 -12.51
N THR A 140 -10.47 -5.64 -13.14
CA THR A 140 -10.38 -4.63 -14.21
C THR A 140 -9.71 -3.34 -13.73
N LEU A 141 -10.07 -2.86 -12.55
CA LEU A 141 -9.51 -1.65 -11.96
C LEU A 141 -8.04 -1.83 -11.54
N LEU A 142 -7.66 -3.02 -11.09
CA LEU A 142 -6.30 -3.35 -10.65
C LEU A 142 -5.37 -3.75 -11.80
N ALA A 143 -5.91 -4.07 -12.97
CA ALA A 143 -5.16 -4.51 -14.14
C ALA A 143 -4.03 -3.54 -14.56
N SER A 144 -2.95 -4.12 -15.09
CA SER A 144 -1.82 -3.34 -15.60
C SER A 144 -2.14 -2.72 -16.96
N LYS A 145 -2.02 -1.39 -17.06
CA LYS A 145 -2.32 -0.62 -18.28
C LYS A 145 -1.06 -0.26 -19.08
N VAL A 146 -0.08 -1.16 -19.11
CA VAL A 146 1.21 -0.94 -19.81
C VAL A 146 0.98 -0.94 -21.33
N ARG A 147 1.20 0.23 -21.93
CA ARG A 147 1.06 0.47 -23.37
C ARG A 147 2.21 -0.15 -24.17
N VAL A 148 2.05 -0.28 -25.48
CA VAL A 148 3.06 -0.90 -26.36
C VAL A 148 4.38 -0.15 -26.33
N ASP A 149 4.34 1.18 -26.38
CA ASP A 149 5.49 2.10 -26.30
C ASP A 149 6.21 2.06 -24.95
N GLN A 150 5.54 1.57 -23.89
CA GLN A 150 6.11 1.43 -22.56
C GLN A 150 6.80 0.07 -22.34
N ARG A 151 6.68 -0.87 -23.28
CA ARG A 151 7.33 -2.19 -23.17
C ARG A 151 8.78 -2.10 -23.63
N ARG A 152 9.64 -2.92 -23.02
CA ARG A 152 11.03 -3.05 -23.48
C ARG A 152 11.05 -3.43 -24.97
N PRO A 153 11.80 -2.71 -25.82
CA PRO A 153 11.91 -3.07 -27.23
C PRO A 153 12.42 -4.50 -27.40
N ARG A 154 11.78 -5.27 -28.30
CA ARG A 154 12.26 -6.62 -28.64
C ARG A 154 13.63 -6.49 -29.33
N GLY A 155 14.66 -7.15 -28.81
CA GLY A 155 16.02 -7.13 -29.37
C GLY A 155 17.03 -6.22 -28.66
N SER A 156 16.77 -5.81 -27.41
CA SER A 156 17.72 -5.07 -26.55
C SER A 156 18.22 -5.89 -25.36
#